data_AF-A0A8J9W571-F1
#
_entry.id   AF-A0A8J9W571-F1
#
_cell.length_a   1.000
_cell.length_b   1.000
_cell.length_c   1.000
_cell.angle_alpha   90.00
_cell.angle_beta   90.00
_cell.angle_gamma   90.00
#
_symmetry.space_group_name_H-M   'P 1'
#
loop_
_entity.id
_entity.type
_entity.pdbx_description
1 polymer ?
#
loop_
_entity_poly.entity_id
_entity_poly.type
_entity_poly.pdbx_seq_one_letter_code
_entity_poly.pdbx_strand_id
1 'polypeptide(L)'
;MASMSEIFCFSVLVAAVTLGEHFVASDDFTHHESLDEEGKFHLFWKFDDEKIEFEAQVQTTGWVGLGLSPNGGMPGSDIAIGWVKDGTAYLTVRTTLGLPLKYSN
;
A
#
# COMPACT_ATOMS: atom_id res chain seq x y z
N MET A 1 -4.69 -30.32 -0.74
CA MET A 1 -5.58 -29.33 -1.38
C MET A 1 -6.44 -28.72 -0.29
N ALA A 2 -6.03 -27.57 0.24
CA ALA A 2 -6.84 -26.84 1.21
C ALA A 2 -7.95 -26.10 0.46
N SER A 3 -9.18 -26.22 0.97
CA SER A 3 -10.40 -25.64 0.43
C SER A 3 -10.31 -24.12 0.39
N MET A 4 -10.68 -23.52 -0.75
CA MET A 4 -10.67 -22.09 -1.06
C MET A 4 -11.78 -21.29 -0.33
N SER A 5 -12.22 -21.75 0.84
CA SER A 5 -13.37 -21.21 1.59
C SER A 5 -13.01 -20.52 2.92
N GLU A 6 -11.73 -20.33 3.22
CA GLU A 6 -11.29 -19.69 4.48
C GLU A 6 -10.28 -18.56 4.28
N ILE A 7 -10.29 -17.90 3.12
CA ILE A 7 -9.58 -16.64 2.95
C ILE A 7 -10.50 -15.57 3.55
N PHE A 8 -10.34 -15.32 4.85
CA PHE A 8 -10.81 -14.07 5.44
C PHE A 8 -10.21 -12.94 4.61
N CYS A 9 -11.03 -12.35 3.74
CA CYS A 9 -10.71 -11.10 3.06
C CYS A 9 -10.66 -10.04 4.15
N PHE A 10 -9.50 -9.88 4.80
CA PHE A 10 -9.23 -8.73 5.63
C PHE A 10 -9.02 -7.58 4.66
N SER A 11 -10.13 -6.98 4.22
CA SER A 11 -10.13 -5.61 3.74
C SER A 11 -9.60 -4.74 4.89
N VAL A 12 -8.32 -4.43 4.85
CA VAL A 12 -7.74 -3.41 5.72
C VAL A 12 -8.23 -2.07 5.16
N LEU A 13 -9.45 -1.71 5.54
CA LEU A 13 -9.91 -0.35 5.41
C LEU A 13 -9.09 0.46 6.42
N VAL A 14 -8.15 1.28 5.93
CA VAL A 14 -7.48 2.28 6.76
C VAL A 14 -8.56 3.28 7.19
N ALA A 15 -9.15 3.04 8.36
CA ALA A 15 -10.02 4.01 9.00
C ALA A 15 -9.12 5.15 9.49
N ALA A 16 -8.98 6.19 8.68
CA ALA A 16 -8.54 7.48 9.16
C ALA A 16 -9.50 7.89 10.28
N VAL A 17 -9.02 7.94 11.53
CA VAL A 17 -9.78 8.54 12.64
C VAL A 17 -9.86 10.03 12.35
N THR A 18 -10.90 10.42 11.62
CA THR A 18 -11.31 11.81 11.47
C THR A 18 -12.73 11.92 12.00
N LEU A 19 -12.93 12.88 12.89
CA LEU A 19 -14.25 13.20 13.42
C LEU A 19 -15.09 13.75 12.26
N GLY A 20 -15.81 12.86 11.58
CA GLY A 20 -16.97 13.21 10.77
C GLY A 20 -16.74 13.60 9.32
N GLU A 21 -16.02 12.79 8.52
CA GLU A 21 -16.23 12.81 7.06
C GLU A 21 -16.45 11.40 6.48
N HIS A 22 -17.25 11.37 5.42
CA HIS A 22 -17.93 10.20 4.85
C HIS A 22 -16.95 9.12 4.36
N PHE A 23 -17.32 7.84 4.54
CA PHE A 23 -16.69 6.72 3.83
C PHE A 23 -16.94 6.88 2.32
N VAL A 24 -15.91 7.26 1.56
CA VAL A 24 -15.95 7.22 0.10
C VAL A 24 -15.75 5.78 -0.31
N ALA A 25 -16.80 5.16 -0.85
CA ALA A 25 -16.73 3.85 -1.48
C ALA A 25 -15.70 3.86 -2.62
N SER A 26 -15.13 2.70 -2.96
CA SER A 26 -14.07 2.49 -3.96
C SER A 26 -14.42 2.87 -5.41
N ASP A 27 -15.50 3.62 -5.64
CA ASP A 27 -16.11 3.90 -6.96
C ASP A 27 -15.52 5.12 -7.68
N ASP A 28 -14.49 5.78 -7.10
CA ASP A 28 -13.96 7.06 -7.62
C ASP A 28 -12.47 7.01 -8.01
N PHE A 29 -11.84 5.82 -7.99
CA PHE A 29 -10.47 5.67 -8.49
C PHE A 29 -10.46 5.51 -10.02
N THR A 30 -9.80 6.42 -10.72
CA THR A 30 -9.76 6.44 -12.20
C THR A 30 -8.67 5.56 -12.79
N HIS A 31 -7.68 5.17 -11.99
CA HIS A 31 -6.55 4.35 -12.41
C HIS A 31 -6.36 3.15 -11.50
N HIS A 32 -5.88 2.05 -12.09
CA HIS A 32 -5.53 0.84 -11.35
C HIS A 32 -4.44 0.04 -12.08
N GLU A 33 -3.67 -0.74 -11.31
CA GLU A 33 -2.66 -1.66 -11.83
C GLU A 33 -2.46 -2.87 -10.91
N SER A 34 -2.10 -4.03 -11.48
CA SER A 34 -1.65 -5.20 -10.72
C SER A 34 -0.13 -5.17 -10.59
N LEU A 35 0.39 -5.13 -9.36
CA LEU A 35 1.83 -5.02 -9.10
C LEU A 35 2.52 -6.38 -8.93
N ASP A 36 1.77 -7.47 -9.02
CA ASP A 36 2.28 -8.83 -9.02
C ASP A 36 1.59 -9.68 -10.11
N GLU A 37 2.24 -10.78 -10.49
CA GLU A 37 1.74 -11.71 -11.51
C GLU A 37 0.53 -12.51 -11.02
N GLU A 38 0.38 -12.67 -9.70
CA GLU A 38 -0.69 -13.48 -9.09
C GLU A 38 -1.97 -12.68 -8.82
N GLY A 39 -1.99 -11.36 -9.06
CA GLY A 39 -3.13 -10.50 -8.80
C GLY A 39 -3.48 -10.41 -7.31
N LYS A 40 -2.47 -10.45 -6.44
CA LYS A 40 -2.63 -10.29 -5.00
C LYS A 40 -2.28 -8.89 -4.52
N PHE A 41 -1.67 -8.07 -5.36
CA PHE A 41 -1.38 -6.68 -5.11
C PHE A 41 -2.04 -5.81 -6.19
N HIS A 42 -3.13 -5.16 -5.82
CA HIS A 42 -3.77 -4.15 -6.65
C HIS A 42 -3.51 -2.76 -6.08
N LEU A 43 -3.04 -1.86 -6.95
CA LEU A 43 -2.90 -0.45 -6.64
C LEU A 43 -3.94 0.34 -7.42
N PHE A 44 -4.74 1.13 -6.73
CA PHE A 44 -5.69 2.08 -7.31
C PHE A 44 -5.23 3.48 -6.98
N TRP A 45 -5.41 4.42 -7.91
CA TRP A 45 -5.10 5.81 -7.64
C TRP A 45 -5.96 6.77 -8.45
N LYS A 46 -6.09 7.98 -7.88
CA LYS A 46 -6.71 9.15 -8.50
C LYS A 46 -5.92 10.37 -8.05
N PHE A 47 -6.02 11.44 -8.82
CA PHE A 47 -5.33 12.67 -8.50
C PHE A 47 -6.12 13.88 -8.97
N ASP A 48 -5.87 15.00 -8.32
CA ASP A 48 -6.32 16.33 -8.70
C ASP A 48 -5.11 17.27 -8.77
N ASP A 49 -5.36 18.58 -8.83
CA ASP A 49 -4.31 19.59 -8.93
C ASP A 49 -3.46 19.72 -7.64
N GLU A 50 -3.91 19.15 -6.52
CA GLU A 50 -3.26 19.30 -5.21
C GLU A 50 -2.60 18.01 -4.72
N LYS A 51 -3.21 16.85 -4.97
CA LYS A 51 -2.78 15.57 -4.37
C LYS A 51 -3.03 14.35 -5.25
N ILE A 52 -2.36 13.27 -4.88
CA ILE A 52 -2.62 11.91 -5.37
C ILE A 52 -3.10 11.07 -4.19
N GLU A 53 -4.20 10.35 -4.37
CA GLU A 53 -4.72 9.39 -3.41
C GLU A 53 -4.46 7.97 -3.91
N PHE A 54 -3.92 7.13 -3.01
CA PHE A 54 -3.60 5.74 -3.31
C PHE A 54 -4.41 4.80 -2.42
N GLU A 55 -4.91 3.72 -3.00
CA GLU A 55 -5.44 2.56 -2.29
C GLU A 55 -4.67 1.32 -2.72
N ALA A 56 -4.01 0.66 -1.77
CA ALA A 56 -3.32 -0.60 -2.00
C ALA A 56 -4.13 -1.74 -1.37
N GLN A 57 -4.66 -2.62 -2.20
CA GLN A 57 -5.33 -3.85 -1.77
C GLN A 57 -4.35 -5.01 -1.93
N VAL A 58 -3.89 -5.56 -0.80
CA VAL A 58 -2.82 -6.58 -0.81
C VAL A 58 -3.18 -7.78 0.05
N GLN A 59 -3.13 -8.97 -0.54
CA GLN A 59 -3.26 -10.23 0.19
C GLN A 59 -1.90 -10.67 0.75
N THR A 60 -1.65 -10.38 2.02
CA THR A 60 -0.40 -10.76 2.71
C THR A 60 -0.65 -11.08 4.19
N THR A 61 0.25 -11.87 4.81
CA THR A 61 0.26 -12.14 6.25
C THR A 61 1.24 -11.23 7.02
N GLY A 62 1.97 -10.37 6.31
CA GLY A 62 3.03 -9.51 6.85
C GLY A 62 2.71 -8.02 6.72
N TRP A 63 3.72 -7.28 6.27
CA TRP A 63 3.65 -5.85 6.00
C TRP A 63 3.63 -5.61 4.48
N VAL A 64 3.15 -4.43 4.10
CA VAL A 64 3.14 -3.92 2.71
C VAL A 64 3.99 -2.67 2.67
N GLY A 65 4.81 -2.52 1.64
CA GLY A 65 5.54 -1.28 1.34
C GLY A 65 5.21 -0.79 -0.06
N LEU A 66 4.87 0.49 -0.20
CA LEU A 66 4.68 1.17 -1.48
C LEU A 66 5.70 2.31 -1.59
N GLY A 67 6.56 2.24 -2.61
CA GLY A 67 7.62 3.22 -2.85
C GLY A 67 7.38 4.05 -4.10
N LEU A 68 7.57 5.36 -3.99
CA LEU A 68 7.61 6.28 -5.11
C LEU A 68 9.06 6.66 -5.39
N SER A 69 9.51 6.46 -6.62
CA SER A 69 10.88 6.73 -7.00
C SER A 69 11.03 7.22 -8.44
N PRO A 70 12.06 8.03 -8.74
CA PRO A 70 12.26 8.53 -10.10
C PRO A 70 12.62 7.45 -11.12
N ASN A 71 13.13 6.30 -10.68
CA ASN A 71 13.73 5.27 -11.55
C ASN A 71 13.19 3.85 -11.32
N GLY A 72 12.16 3.68 -10.48
CA GLY A 72 11.62 2.38 -10.08
C GLY A 72 12.49 1.61 -9.07
N GLY A 73 13.64 2.14 -8.68
CA GLY A 73 14.51 1.56 -7.66
C GLY A 73 14.09 1.93 -6.23
N MET A 74 14.71 1.27 -5.25
CA MET A 74 14.56 1.60 -3.83
C MET A 74 15.40 2.80 -3.36
N PRO A 75 16.64 3.05 -3.83
CA PRO A 75 17.45 4.18 -3.34
C PRO A 75 16.88 5.54 -3.76
N GLY A 76 16.76 6.45 -2.79
CA GLY A 76 16.23 7.81 -3.02
C GLY A 76 14.70 7.86 -3.13
N SER A 77 14.02 6.77 -2.78
CA SER A 77 12.58 6.64 -2.81
C SER A 77 11.94 7.07 -1.50
N ASP A 78 10.73 7.60 -1.59
CA ASP A 78 9.83 7.78 -0.47
C ASP A 78 8.90 6.56 -0.38
N ILE A 79 8.85 5.95 0.80
CA ILE A 79 8.20 4.66 1.03
C ILE A 79 7.20 4.78 2.16
N ALA A 80 5.94 4.45 1.87
CA ALA A 80 4.92 4.19 2.88
C ALA A 80 4.93 2.70 3.23
N ILE A 81 4.91 2.36 4.51
CA ILE A 81 4.90 0.98 5.02
C ILE A 81 3.72 0.81 5.96
N GLY A 82 2.86 -0.17 5.67
CA GLY A 82 1.68 -0.50 6.45
C GLY A 82 1.65 -1.95 6.92
N TRP A 83 1.06 -2.21 8.09
CA TRP A 83 0.81 -3.56 8.60
C TRP A 83 -0.35 -3.55 9.59
N VAL A 84 -0.91 -4.73 9.85
CA VAL A 84 -1.91 -4.94 10.91
C VAL A 84 -1.30 -5.77 12.02
N LYS A 85 -1.47 -5.30 13.25
CA LYS A 85 -1.10 -6.05 14.45
C LYS A 85 -2.24 -5.99 15.45
N ASP A 86 -2.71 -7.16 15.88
CA ASP A 86 -3.79 -7.32 16.86
C ASP A 86 -5.06 -6.52 16.49
N GLY A 87 -5.45 -6.60 15.21
CA GLY A 87 -6.60 -5.85 14.65
C GLY A 87 -6.38 -4.35 14.48
N THR A 88 -5.23 -3.82 14.87
CA THR A 88 -4.87 -2.41 14.74
C THR A 88 -3.99 -2.18 13.51
N ALA A 89 -4.37 -1.24 12.66
CA ALA A 89 -3.58 -0.83 11.49
C ALA A 89 -2.50 0.19 11.88
N TYR A 90 -1.32 0.05 11.31
CA TYR A 90 -0.18 0.94 11.48
C TYR A 90 0.33 1.39 10.11
N LEU A 91 0.76 2.64 10.01
CA LEU A 91 1.35 3.22 8.81
C LEU A 91 2.55 4.10 9.20
N THR A 92 3.65 3.98 8.48
CA THR A 92 4.82 4.86 8.61
C THR A 92 5.32 5.26 7.23
N VAL A 93 5.85 6.48 7.13
CA VAL A 93 6.55 6.95 5.92
C VAL A 93 8.05 7.01 6.20
N ARG A 94 8.87 6.63 5.22
CA ARG A 94 10.33 6.63 5.28
C ARG A 94 10.91 7.12 3.97
N THR A 95 11.96 7.93 4.04
CA THR A 95 12.79 8.27 2.87
C THR A 95 14.05 7.44 2.91
N THR A 96 14.40 6.81 1.79
CA THR A 96 15.64 6.04 1.68
C THR A 96 16.79 6.95 1.24
N LEU A 97 17.99 6.68 1.75
CA LEU A 97 19.17 7.41 1.32
C LEU A 97 19.52 6.94 -0.11
N GLY A 98 19.65 7.89 -1.05
CA GLY A 98 20.15 7.65 -2.40
C GLY A 98 21.65 7.31 -2.46
N LEU A 99 22.24 6.89 -1.34
CA LEU A 99 23.63 6.46 -1.30
C LEU A 99 23.71 5.01 -1.80
N PRO A 100 24.72 4.68 -2.64
CA PRO A 100 24.95 3.30 -3.00
C PRO A 100 25.16 2.48 -1.73
N LEU A 101 24.36 1.43 -1.56
CA LEU A 101 24.52 0.49 -0.45
C LEU A 101 25.94 -0.09 -0.56
N LYS A 102 26.83 0.31 0.35
CA LYS A 102 28.08 -0.42 0.56
C LYS A 102 27.71 -1.73 1.23
N TYR A 103 27.40 -2.75 0.43
CA TYR A 103 27.45 -4.13 0.91
C TYR A 103 28.91 -4.45 1.21
N SER A 104 29.28 -4.42 2.50
CA SER A 104 30.48 -5.10 2.96
C SER A 104 30.13 -6.58 3.06
N ASN A 105 30.84 -7.42 2.34
CA ASN A 105 30.97 -8.84 2.70
C ASN A 105 31.74 -8.97 4.02
#